data_AF-A0A6A6XP87-F1
#
_entry.id   AF-A0A6A6XP87-F1
#
_cell.length_a   1.000
_cell.length_b   1.000
_cell.length_c   1.000
_cell.angle_alpha   90.00
_cell.angle_beta   90.00
_cell.angle_gamma   90.00
#
_symmetry.space_group_name_H-M   'P 1'
#
loop_
_entity.id
_entity.type
_entity.pdbx_description
1 polymer ?
#
loop_
_entity_poly.entity_id
_entity_poly.type
_entity_poly.pdbx_seq_one_letter_code
_entity_poly.pdbx_strand_id
1 'polypeptide(L)'
;VPAELDAGDAFFMLSSCYHGAGHNASDKERLVSAYFMMRLELRQEENLYLAPPLDVVKKYTRSVQKRLGYNIAPVNLGWVDHTSP
;
A
#
# COMPACT_ATOMS: atom_id res chain seq x y z
N VAL A 1 -21.98 1.95 -9.51
CA VAL A 1 -22.26 3.24 -8.84
C VAL A 1 -20.95 4.01 -8.82
N PRO A 2 -20.91 5.28 -9.25
CA PRO A 2 -19.70 6.09 -9.17
C PRO A 2 -19.37 6.46 -7.72
N ALA A 3 -18.08 6.57 -7.40
CA ALA A 3 -17.59 7.18 -6.17
C ALA A 3 -17.22 8.63 -6.49
N GLU A 4 -18.07 9.57 -6.07
CA GLU A 4 -17.84 11.01 -6.20
C GLU A 4 -17.12 11.51 -4.94
N LEU A 5 -16.01 12.23 -5.11
CA LEU A 5 -15.10 12.63 -4.05
C LEU A 5 -14.64 14.07 -4.30
N ASP A 6 -14.55 14.85 -3.23
CA ASP A 6 -13.88 16.15 -3.23
C ASP A 6 -12.40 16.02 -2.78
N ALA A 7 -11.62 17.07 -3.00
CA ALA A 7 -10.23 17.09 -2.55
C ALA A 7 -10.14 16.99 -1.02
N GLY A 8 -9.51 15.93 -0.53
CA GLY A 8 -9.41 15.61 0.91
C GLY A 8 -10.24 14.40 1.32
N ASP A 9 -11.19 13.98 0.48
CA ASP A 9 -11.93 12.74 0.71
C ASP A 9 -11.07 11.51 0.40
N ALA A 10 -11.44 10.39 1.02
CA ALA A 10 -10.81 9.10 0.79
C ALA A 10 -11.87 8.02 0.56
N PHE A 11 -11.66 7.22 -0.47
CA PHE A 11 -12.44 6.01 -0.73
C PHE A 11 -11.60 4.77 -0.42
N PHE A 12 -12.15 3.88 0.42
CA PHE A 12 -11.53 2.61 0.78
C PHE A 12 -12.29 1.47 0.13
N MET A 13 -11.56 0.55 -0.50
CA MET A 13 -12.12 -0.68 -1.05
C MET A 13 -11.24 -1.87 -0.71
N LEU A 14 -11.87 -3.03 -0.55
CA LEU A 14 -11.17 -4.31 -0.46
C LEU A 14 -10.78 -4.79 -1.87
N SER A 15 -9.70 -5.56 -1.98
CA SER A 15 -9.22 -6.09 -3.27
C SER A 15 -10.23 -6.99 -3.99
N SER A 16 -11.22 -7.54 -3.27
CA SER A 16 -12.32 -8.32 -3.83
C SER A 16 -13.46 -7.47 -4.41
N CYS A 17 -13.42 -6.14 -4.28
CA CYS A 17 -14.43 -5.25 -4.83
C CYS A 17 -14.31 -5.19 -6.35
N TYR A 18 -15.37 -5.53 -7.09
CA TYR A 18 -15.41 -5.36 -8.54
C TYR A 18 -15.55 -3.88 -8.89
N HIS A 19 -14.57 -3.32 -9.59
CA HIS A 19 -14.50 -1.90 -9.91
C HIS A 19 -13.73 -1.65 -11.20
N GLY A 20 -13.80 -0.42 -11.71
CA GLY A 20 -13.06 0.04 -12.87
C GLY A 20 -13.13 1.55 -12.99
N ALA A 21 -12.15 2.15 -13.69
CA ALA A 21 -12.14 3.58 -13.92
C ALA A 21 -13.30 3.98 -14.86
N GLY A 22 -14.10 4.97 -14.46
CA GLY A 22 -15.11 5.56 -15.32
C GLY A 22 -14.50 6.42 -16.42
N HIS A 23 -15.13 6.46 -17.60
CA HIS A 23 -14.75 7.32 -18.72
C HIS A 23 -14.72 8.79 -18.30
N ASN A 24 -13.64 9.50 -18.63
CA ASN A 24 -13.54 10.95 -18.44
C ASN A 24 -13.97 11.65 -19.73
N ALA A 25 -15.16 12.25 -19.72
CA ALA A 25 -15.73 12.98 -20.86
C ALA A 25 -15.45 14.50 -20.81
N SER A 26 -14.65 14.97 -19.85
CA SER A 26 -14.27 16.38 -19.74
C SER A 26 -12.95 16.68 -20.47
N ASP A 27 -12.64 17.97 -20.61
CA ASP A 27 -11.36 18.48 -21.12
C ASP A 27 -10.28 18.60 -20.04
N LYS A 28 -10.56 18.16 -18.81
CA LYS A 28 -9.65 18.27 -17.66
C LYS A 28 -9.13 16.91 -17.22
N GLU A 29 -7.93 16.90 -16.66
CA GLU A 29 -7.39 15.72 -15.99
C GLU A 29 -8.14 15.43 -14.68
N ARG A 30 -8.37 14.14 -14.40
CA ARG A 30 -8.89 13.66 -13.12
C ARG A 30 -7.77 12.93 -12.38
N LEU A 31 -7.13 13.63 -11.44
CA LEU A 31 -6.02 13.09 -10.66
C LEU A 31 -6.51 12.38 -9.40
N VAL A 32 -5.93 11.22 -9.11
CA VAL A 32 -6.18 10.43 -7.90
C VAL A 32 -4.85 9.87 -7.41
N SER A 33 -4.60 9.97 -6.11
CA SER A 33 -3.50 9.23 -5.46
C SER A 33 -4.02 7.91 -4.93
N ALA A 34 -3.55 6.80 -5.48
CA ALA A 34 -3.90 5.45 -5.05
C ALA A 34 -2.83 4.89 -4.12
N TYR A 35 -3.26 4.31 -2.99
CA TYR A 35 -2.38 3.66 -2.03
C TYR A 35 -2.84 2.22 -1.82
N PHE A 36 -1.96 1.26 -2.14
CA PHE A 36 -2.27 -0.16 -2.02
C PHE A 36 -1.64 -0.72 -0.75
N MET A 37 -2.46 -1.34 0.09
CA MET A 37 -2.02 -2.03 1.29
C MET A 37 -2.19 -3.54 1.07
N MET A 38 -1.21 -4.33 1.50
CA MET A 38 -1.21 -5.77 1.32
C MET A 38 -0.80 -6.49 2.61
N ARG A 39 -1.07 -7.80 2.63
CA ARG A 39 -0.61 -8.69 3.70
C ARG A 39 0.91 -8.80 3.67
N LEU A 40 1.53 -8.97 4.84
CA LEU A 40 2.99 -8.95 4.99
C LEU A 40 3.71 -10.11 4.28
N GLU A 41 2.99 -11.19 4.02
CA GLU A 41 3.47 -12.36 3.27
C GLU A 41 3.62 -12.11 1.76
N LEU A 42 3.02 -11.02 1.25
CA LEU A 42 3.01 -10.69 -0.16
C LEU A 42 4.12 -9.66 -0.47
N ARG A 43 4.74 -9.79 -1.65
CA ARG A 43 5.76 -8.85 -2.11
C ARG A 43 5.10 -7.52 -2.52
N GLN A 44 5.68 -6.42 -2.08
CA GLN A 44 5.31 -5.08 -2.55
C GLN A 44 5.50 -4.93 -4.05
N GLU A 45 4.59 -4.27 -4.76
CA GLU A 45 4.73 -4.07 -6.20
C GLU A 45 5.94 -3.17 -6.53
N GLU A 46 5.98 -1.97 -5.94
CA GLU A 46 6.99 -0.93 -6.19
C GLU A 46 8.32 -1.12 -5.44
N ASN A 47 8.41 -2.06 -4.48
CA ASN A 47 9.60 -2.30 -3.63
C ASN A 47 10.24 -1.01 -3.08
N LEU A 48 9.44 -0.13 -2.46
CA LEU A 48 9.86 1.21 -2.02
C LEU A 48 11.07 1.20 -1.07
N TYR A 49 11.44 0.08 -0.47
CA TYR A 49 12.63 -0.04 0.37
C TYR A 49 13.96 -0.04 -0.42
N LEU A 50 13.92 -0.12 -1.76
CA LEU A 50 15.11 -0.11 -2.62
C LEU A 50 15.43 1.26 -3.25
N ALA A 51 14.46 2.18 -3.29
CA ALA A 51 14.57 3.43 -4.04
C ALA A 51 15.10 4.64 -3.23
N PRO A 52 14.57 4.95 -2.03
CA PRO A 52 14.94 6.17 -1.32
C PRO A 52 16.28 6.00 -0.59
N PRO A 53 17.09 7.07 -0.51
CA PRO A 53 18.28 7.08 0.33
C PRO A 53 17.96 6.76 1.79
N LEU A 54 18.78 5.92 2.42
CA LEU A 54 18.53 5.44 3.79
C LEU A 54 18.51 6.59 4.82
N ASP A 55 19.30 7.65 4.61
CA ASP A 55 19.33 8.83 5.47
C ASP A 55 18.02 9.63 5.43
N VAL A 56 17.30 9.61 4.30
CA VAL A 56 15.94 10.17 4.19
C VAL A 56 14.95 9.32 4.96
N VAL A 57 14.99 8.00 4.76
CA VAL A 57 14.09 7.05 5.43
C VAL A 57 14.20 7.11 6.95
N LYS A 58 15.42 7.27 7.46
CA LYS A 58 15.69 7.40 8.90
C LYS A 58 15.00 8.59 9.56
N LYS A 59 14.63 9.63 8.81
CA LYS A 59 13.93 10.82 9.32
C LYS A 59 12.42 10.59 9.51
N TYR A 60 11.84 9.57 8.88
CA TYR A 60 10.43 9.25 9.04
C TYR A 60 10.12 8.61 10.40
N THR A 61 8.85 8.67 10.81
CA THR A 61 8.37 7.95 11.99
C THR A 61 8.51 6.44 11.79
N ARG A 62 8.60 5.69 12.90
CA ARG A 62 8.69 4.21 12.84
C ARG A 62 7.51 3.58 12.10
N SER A 63 6.31 4.15 12.20
CA SER A 63 5.14 3.63 11.49
C SER A 63 5.24 3.79 9.97
N VAL A 64 5.82 4.90 9.49
CA VAL A 64 6.09 5.12 8.07
C VAL A 64 7.20 4.21 7.57
N GLN A 65 8.32 4.09 8.31
CA GLN A 65 9.41 3.18 7.95
C GLN A 65 8.90 1.73 7.77
N LYS A 66 8.07 1.25 8.71
CA LYS A 66 7.45 -0.08 8.63
C LYS A 66 6.57 -0.24 7.38
N ARG A 67 5.74 0.75 7.04
CA ARG A 67 4.90 0.72 5.83
C ARG A 67 5.73 0.71 4.54
N LEU A 68 6.87 1.39 4.52
CA LEU A 68 7.79 1.40 3.38
C LEU A 68 8.58 0.09 3.20
N GLY A 69 8.41 -0.90 4.08
CA GLY A 69 9.12 -2.19 4.00
C GLY A 69 10.43 -2.25 4.79
N TYR A 70 10.77 -1.22 5.57
CA TYR A 70 11.94 -1.24 6.48
C TYR A 70 11.60 -1.93 7.81
N ASN A 71 11.07 -3.14 7.73
CA ASN A 71 10.75 -3.98 8.88
C ASN A 71 10.75 -5.46 8.50
N ILE A 72 11.00 -6.33 9.47
CA ILE A 72 10.87 -7.77 9.31
C ILE A 72 9.39 -8.14 9.43
N ALA A 73 8.89 -8.95 8.50
CA ALA A 73 7.54 -9.49 8.51
C ALA A 73 7.46 -10.72 9.45
N PRO A 74 6.71 -10.68 10.57
CA PRO A 74 6.61 -11.80 11.50
C PRO A 74 5.51 -12.77 11.07
N VAL A 75 5.65 -13.36 9.88
CA VAL A 75 4.55 -14.13 9.26
C VAL A 75 4.51 -15.60 9.65
N ASN A 76 5.57 -16.13 10.31
CA ASN A 76 5.66 -17.46 10.93
C ASN A 76 4.88 -18.56 10.16
N LEU A 77 5.08 -18.64 8.84
CA LEU A 77 4.31 -19.45 7.91
C LEU A 77 4.52 -20.95 8.15
N GLY A 78 3.76 -21.53 9.08
CA GLY A 78 3.82 -22.96 9.42
C GLY A 78 4.79 -23.32 10.55
N TRP A 79 5.20 -22.35 11.37
CA TRP A 79 6.07 -22.59 12.52
C TRP A 79 5.23 -23.06 13.72
N VAL A 80 5.61 -24.19 14.34
CA VAL A 80 5.09 -24.61 15.66
C VAL A 80 6.21 -24.37 16.66
N ASP A 81 5.98 -23.56 17.69
CA ASP A 81 6.97 -23.23 18.74
C ASP A 81 8.31 -22.66 18.24
N HIS A 82 8.29 -21.97 17.10
CA HIS A 82 9.48 -21.53 16.37
C HIS A 82 10.44 -22.64 15.91
N THR A 83 9.92 -23.85 15.79
CA THR A 83 10.65 -25.02 15.30
C THR A 83 9.94 -25.61 14.07
N SER A 84 10.73 -26.17 13.14
CA SER A 84 10.23 -27.14 12.17
C SER A 84 10.07 -28.48 12.90
N PRO A 85 9.08 -29.31 12.57
CA PRO A 85 9.18 -30.74 12.80
C PRO A 85 10.52 -31.28 12.28
#